data_AF-A0A1S8FHN4-F1
#
_entry.id   AF-A0A1S8FHN4-F1
#
_cell.length_a   1.000
_cell.length_b   1.000
_cell.length_c   1.000
_cell.angle_alpha   90.00
_cell.angle_beta   90.00
_cell.angle_gamma   90.00
#
_symmetry.space_group_name_H-M   'P 1'
#
loop_
_entity.id
_entity.type
_entity.pdbx_description
1 polymer ?
#
loop_
_entity_poly.entity_id
_entity_poly.type
_entity_poly.pdbx_seq_one_letter_code
_entity_poly.pdbx_strand_id
1 'polypeptide(L)' 'MATAHAQFRIESSDPLRGSLLPPAPLQRLYSDQSLAVAVAVKSLTDPTRQDIRVVHIPTGEIVFQTSQY' A
#
# COMPACT_ATOMS: atom_id res chain seq x y z
N MET A 1 -5.47 -4.23 27.44
CA MET A 1 -5.97 -4.57 26.09
C MET A 1 -4.89 -4.17 25.11
N ALA A 2 -4.02 -5.10 24.72
CA ALA A 2 -2.95 -4.82 23.76
C ALA A 2 -3.60 -4.67 22.38
N THR A 3 -3.77 -3.44 21.91
CA THR A 3 -4.10 -3.19 20.51
C THR A 3 -2.92 -3.69 19.70
N ALA A 4 -3.03 -4.89 19.15
CA ALA A 4 -2.08 -5.38 18.16
C ALA A 4 -1.98 -4.27 17.11
N HIS A 5 -0.80 -3.65 17.01
CA HIS A 5 -0.55 -2.60 16.04
C HIS A 5 -0.80 -3.24 14.67
N ALA A 6 -1.95 -2.92 14.06
CA ALA A 6 -2.33 -3.42 12.76
C ALA A 6 -1.29 -2.89 11.77
N GLN A 7 -0.42 -3.78 11.28
CA GLN A 7 0.64 -3.43 10.37
C GLN A 7 0.14 -3.64 8.95
N PHE A 8 0.06 -2.57 8.19
CA PHE A 8 -0.33 -2.58 6.79
C PHE A 8 0.90 -2.36 5.92
N ARG A 9 1.00 -3.12 4.83
CA ARG A 9 2.08 -3.01 3.85
C ARG A 9 1.47 -2.70 2.49
N ILE A 10 2.12 -1.80 1.77
CA ILE A 10 1.76 -1.48 0.40
C ILE A 10 2.63 -2.34 -0.52
N GLU A 11 2.00 -3.06 -1.43
CA GLU A 11 2.67 -3.80 -2.50
C GLU A 11 2.21 -3.28 -3.84
N SER A 12 3.12 -3.19 -4.80
CA SER A 12 2.83 -2.77 -6.17
C SER A 12 3.55 -3.71 -7.11
N SER A 13 2.87 -4.04 -8.22
CA SER A 13 3.44 -4.88 -9.29
C SER A 13 4.50 -4.13 -10.11
N ASP A 14 4.44 -2.80 -10.12
CA ASP A 14 5.37 -1.91 -10.84
C ASP A 14 6.08 -0.98 -9.84
N PRO A 15 7.35 -0.60 -10.05
CA PRO A 15 8.02 0.39 -9.22
C PRO A 15 7.20 1.69 -9.20
N LEU A 16 6.61 2.04 -8.06
CA LEU A 16 5.86 3.28 -7.93
C LEU A 16 6.83 4.46 -8.11
N ARG A 17 6.74 5.12 -9.28
CA ARG A 17 7.51 6.33 -9.61
C ARG A 17 6.78 7.59 -9.15
N GLY A 18 6.15 7.53 -7.98
CA GLY A 18 5.49 8.68 -7.38
C GLY A 18 6.53 9.67 -6.84
N SER A 19 6.46 10.94 -7.25
CA SER A 19 7.37 12.01 -6.78
C SER A 19 7.36 12.24 -5.25
N LEU A 20 6.38 11.68 -4.54
CA LEU A 20 6.22 11.79 -3.09
C LEU A 20 6.85 10.64 -2.31
N LEU A 21 7.38 9.64 -3.01
CA LEU A 21 8.01 8.48 -2.39
C LEU A 21 9.52 8.52 -2.59
N PRO A 22 10.31 8.25 -1.54
CA PRO A 22 11.72 8.00 -1.73
C PRO A 22 11.88 6.80 -2.69
N PRO A 23 12.92 6.75 -3.54
CA PRO A 23 13.15 5.70 -4.54
C PRO A 23 13.44 4.30 -3.95
N ALA A 24 13.09 4.07 -2.68
CA ALA A 24 13.20 2.78 -2.01
C ALA A 24 11.94 1.93 -2.27
N PRO A 25 12.07 0.59 -2.25
CA PRO A 25 10.90 -0.28 -2.32
C PRO A 25 9.97 0.06 -1.15
N LEU A 26 8.67 0.12 -1.41
CA LEU A 26 7.58 0.48 -0.49
C LEU A 26 7.34 -0.52 0.65
N GLN A 27 8.42 -1.06 1.22
CA GLN A 27 8.41 -1.94 2.38
C GLN A 27 8.11 -1.16 3.68
N ARG A 28 7.48 0.01 3.58
CA ARG A 28 7.03 0.77 4.74
C ARG A 28 5.82 0.08 5.33
N LEU A 29 5.91 -0.21 6.63
CA LEU A 29 4.80 -0.68 7.43
C LEU A 29 4.05 0.54 7.98
N TYR A 30 2.74 0.51 7.85
CA TYR A 30 1.84 1.54 8.36
C TYR A 30 1.07 0.95 9.54
N SER A 31 0.91 1.73 10.61
CA SER A 31 0.10 1.35 11.76
C SER A 31 -1.40 1.63 11.56
N ASP A 32 -1.75 2.28 10.45
CA ASP A 32 -3.10 2.76 10.16
C ASP A 32 -3.50 2.40 8.73
N GLN A 33 -4.69 1.81 8.59
CA GLN A 33 -5.22 1.36 7.30
C GLN A 33 -5.50 2.54 6.37
N SER A 34 -6.16 3.58 6.88
CA SER A 34 -6.54 4.74 6.08
C SER A 34 -5.31 5.47 5.57
N LEU A 35 -4.26 5.58 6.38
CA LEU A 35 -2.98 6.10 5.95
C LEU A 35 -2.34 5.24 4.85
N ALA A 36 -2.31 3.92 5.03
CA ALA A 36 -1.73 3.00 4.04
C ALA A 36 -2.45 3.08 2.69
N VAL A 37 -3.80 3.15 2.70
CA VAL A 37 -4.62 3.31 1.50
C VAL A 37 -4.39 4.68 0.86
N ALA A 38 -4.37 5.75 1.64
CA ALA A 38 -4.12 7.10 1.12
C ALA A 38 -2.74 7.21 0.45
N VAL A 39 -1.70 6.61 1.06
CA VAL A 39 -0.37 6.56 0.45
C VAL A 39 -0.38 5.70 -0.81
N ALA A 40 -1.02 4.52 -0.78
CA ALA A 40 -1.13 3.66 -1.94
C ALA A 40 -1.75 4.41 -3.13
N VAL A 41 -2.92 5.02 -2.92
CA VAL A 41 -3.63 5.80 -3.96
C VAL A 41 -2.82 6.99 -4.44
N LYS A 42 -2.17 7.73 -3.55
CA LYS A 42 -1.32 8.87 -3.94
C LYS A 42 -0.02 8.47 -4.64
N SER A 43 0.38 7.20 -4.51
CA SER A 43 1.60 6.67 -5.11
C SER A 43 1.36 6.01 -6.46
N LEU A 44 0.09 5.76 -6.81
CA LEU A 44 -0.30 5.34 -8.14
C LEU A 44 -0.07 6.49 -9.12
N THR A 45 0.80 6.22 -10.08
CA THR A 45 1.13 7.13 -11.18
C THR A 45 0.27 6.85 -12.41
N ASP A 46 -0.05 5.58 -12.65
CA ASP A 46 -0.90 5.14 -13.75
C ASP A 46 -1.86 4.04 -13.25
N PRO A 47 -3.13 4.37 -12.94
CA PRO A 47 -4.07 3.41 -12.38
C PRO A 47 -4.50 2.33 -13.39
N THR A 48 -4.19 2.48 -14.68
CA THR A 48 -4.51 1.47 -15.70
C THR A 48 -3.39 0.45 -15.89
N ARG A 49 -2.16 0.80 -15.51
CA ARG A 49 -0.99 -0.07 -15.67
C ARG A 49 -0.40 -0.56 -14.35
N GLN A 50 -0.79 0.02 -13.23
CA GLN A 50 -0.23 -0.31 -11.91
C GLN A 50 -1.30 -0.97 -11.04
N ASP A 51 -1.03 -2.20 -10.62
CA ASP A 51 -1.79 -2.86 -9.56
C ASP A 51 -1.08 -2.57 -8.24
N ILE A 52 -1.76 -1.81 -7.37
CA ILE A 52 -1.33 -1.59 -6.00
C ILE A 52 -2.30 -2.28 -5.05
N ARG A 53 -1.76 -2.85 -3.99
CA ARG A 53 -2.53 -3.51 -2.95
C ARG A 53 -2.00 -3.15 -1.57
N VAL A 54 -2.92 -3.06 -0.62
CA VAL A 54 -2.62 -2.87 0.80
C VAL A 54 -2.94 -4.17 1.51
N VAL A 55 -1.94 -4.75 2.15
CA VAL A 55 -2.01 -6.03 2.85
C VAL A 55 -1.90 -5.79 4.34
N HIS A 56 -2.83 -6.34 5.12
CA HIS A 56 -2.74 -6.37 6.56
C HIS A 56 -1.85 -7.53 7.01
N ILE A 57 -0.61 -7.23 7.38
CA ILE A 57 0.47 -8.18 7.68
C ILE A 57 0.08 -9.26 8.71
N PRO A 58 -0.56 -8.93 9.85
CA PRO A 58 -0.95 -9.92 10.85
C PRO A 58 -1.89 -11.00 10.31
N THR A 59 -2.73 -10.67 9.32
CA THR A 59 -3.75 -11.58 8.77
C THR A 59 -3.47 -12.06 7.35
N GLY A 60 -2.59 -11.37 6.62
CA GLY A 60 -2.41 -11.55 5.18
C GLY A 60 -3.56 -11.02 4.30
N GLU A 61 -4.60 -10.42 4.89
CA GLU A 61 -5.78 -9.94 4.17
C GLU A 61 -5.45 -8.70 3.30
N ILE A 62 -5.97 -8.67 2.08
CA ILE A 62 -5.88 -7.50 1.20
C ILE A 62 -7.04 -6.56 1.52
N VAL A 63 -6.74 -5.45 2.18
CA VAL A 63 -7.75 -4.46 2.60
C VAL A 63 -8.08 -3.45 1.50
N PHE A 64 -7.23 -3.36 0.47
CA PHE A 64 -7.42 -2.51 -0.69
C PHE A 64 -6.61 -3.06 -1.86
N GLN A 65 -7.20 -3.06 -3.04
CA GLN A 65 -6.51 -3.36 -4.29
C GLN A 65 -7.09 -2.47 -5.39
N THR A 66 -6.23 -1.93 -6.25
CA THR A 66 -6.70 -1.31 -7.49
C THR A 66 -6.77 -2.34 -8.59
N SER A 67 -7.98 -2.68 -9.02
CA SER A 67 -8.19 -3.55 -10.16
C SER A 67 -7.78 -2.83 -11.45
N GLN A 68 -6.98 -3.49 -12.27
CA GLN A 68 -6.83 -3.13 -13.68
C GLN A 68 -8.14 -3.50 -14.38
N TYR A 69 -8.77 -2.51 -15.01
CA TYR A 69 -9.93 -2.71 -15.89
C TYR A 69 -9.49 -3.09 -17.29
#